data_AF-A0A380T9N0-F1
#
_entry.id   AF-A0A380T9N0-F1
#
_cell.length_a   1.000
_cell.length_b   1.000
_cell.length_c   1.000
_cell.angle_alpha   90.00
_cell.angle_beta   90.00
_cell.angle_gamma   90.00
#
_symmetry.space_group_name_H-M   'P 1'
#
loop_
_entity.id
_entity.type
_entity.pdbx_description
1 polymer ?
#
loop_
_entity_poly.entity_id
_entity_poly.type
_entity_poly.pdbx_seq_one_letter_code
_entity_poly.pdbx_strand_id
1 'polypeptide(L)'
;MDKPPQSKSAGDIAREVGRAIISVVPAAGGPLQVAFENIFASPIEKRKQAWLERLAEAFTELQERVAELTPEALAANEAFVTVTMHASQIAIRNHRKEKIDALRNAVFNAALLNSQHDDEQMIFLRLIDQLTPLHLAVLSLLRDPGGWMDRNGIKNPGWGMGGVATVIEHCLPDLRGRRDTYDQIIRDLQAEGVVAQGQFVHVVMTGHGMVSSRTTDRGNRFIGFITAPA
;
A
#
# COMPACT_ATOMS: atom_id res chain seq x y z
N MET A 1 31.00 -41.14 49.40
CA MET A 1 29.59 -41.06 49.00
C MET A 1 29.25 -39.59 48.86
N ASP A 2 28.97 -39.19 47.61
CA ASP A 2 28.81 -37.81 47.17
C ASP A 2 27.62 -37.09 47.80
N LYS A 3 27.82 -35.80 48.09
CA LYS A 3 26.75 -34.81 48.14
C LYS A 3 26.58 -34.22 46.73
N PRO A 4 25.36 -34.11 46.17
CA PRO A 4 25.16 -33.23 45.04
C PRO A 4 24.99 -31.76 45.51
N PRO A 5 25.58 -30.78 44.78
CA PRO A 5 25.62 -29.37 45.17
C PRO A 5 24.58 -28.48 44.45
N GLN A 6 24.26 -27.38 45.15
CA GLN A 6 24.13 -25.97 44.78
C GLN A 6 23.43 -25.45 43.49
N SER A 7 22.60 -24.44 43.76
CA SER A 7 22.37 -23.16 43.06
C SER A 7 21.85 -23.14 41.61
N LYS A 8 20.70 -22.46 41.45
CA LYS A 8 20.11 -22.09 40.17
C LYS A 8 21.00 -21.10 39.42
N SER A 9 21.21 -21.39 38.14
CA SER A 9 21.99 -20.60 37.18
C SER A 9 21.09 -19.57 36.47
N ALA A 10 21.69 -18.45 36.01
CA ALA A 10 21.07 -17.40 35.20
C ALA A 10 20.39 -17.91 33.90
N GLY A 11 20.60 -19.18 33.52
CA GLY A 11 19.84 -19.87 32.48
C GLY A 11 18.35 -20.09 32.80
N ASP A 12 17.92 -19.93 34.06
CA ASP A 12 16.51 -20.07 34.44
C ASP A 12 15.65 -18.84 34.10
N ILE A 13 16.24 -17.64 33.98
CA ILE A 13 15.51 -16.39 33.68
C ILE A 13 15.45 -16.10 32.16
N ALA A 14 16.39 -16.63 31.37
CA ALA A 14 16.39 -16.52 29.91
C ALA A 14 15.28 -17.35 29.21
N ARG A 15 14.42 -18.03 29.98
CA ARG A 15 13.43 -18.99 29.48
C ARG A 15 12.03 -18.39 29.22
N GLU A 16 11.78 -17.11 29.50
CA GLU A 16 10.39 -16.63 29.57
C GLU A 16 9.89 -15.68 28.47
N VAL A 17 10.69 -15.18 27.53
CA VAL A 17 10.12 -14.25 26.50
C VAL A 17 10.55 -14.55 25.05
N GLY A 18 11.56 -15.40 24.81
CA GLY A 18 12.10 -15.61 23.46
C GLY A 18 11.61 -16.86 22.69
N ARG A 19 10.78 -17.74 23.26
CA ARG A 19 10.51 -19.07 22.67
C ARG A 19 9.09 -19.35 22.20
N ALA A 20 8.16 -18.39 22.22
CA ALA A 20 6.76 -18.70 21.92
C ALA A 20 6.44 -19.00 20.43
N ILE A 21 7.36 -18.78 19.48
CA ILE A 21 7.15 -19.20 18.06
C ILE A 21 8.12 -20.32 17.63
N ILE A 22 9.31 -20.43 18.22
CA ILE A 22 10.34 -21.39 17.77
C ILE A 22 10.26 -22.73 18.54
N SER A 23 9.58 -22.82 19.69
CA SER A 23 9.58 -24.05 20.50
C SER A 23 8.48 -25.07 20.21
N VAL A 24 7.65 -24.89 19.17
CA VAL A 24 6.52 -25.80 18.92
C VAL A 24 6.87 -27.02 18.04
N VAL A 25 8.03 -27.09 17.39
CA VAL A 25 8.40 -28.33 16.66
C VAL A 25 9.85 -28.76 16.91
N PRO A 26 10.14 -29.47 18.01
CA PRO A 26 11.44 -30.12 18.25
C PRO A 26 11.70 -31.39 17.40
N ALA A 27 11.08 -31.54 16.21
CA ALA A 27 11.09 -32.83 15.48
C ALA A 27 10.88 -32.75 13.94
N ALA A 28 11.04 -31.59 13.30
CA ALA A 28 10.94 -31.49 11.85
C ALA A 28 12.31 -31.76 11.20
N GLY A 29 12.53 -32.95 10.62
CA GLY A 29 13.78 -33.28 9.93
C GLY A 29 14.10 -32.36 8.74
N GLY A 30 15.33 -32.44 8.21
CA GLY A 30 15.88 -31.57 7.15
C GLY A 30 14.93 -31.20 5.98
N PRO A 31 14.10 -32.12 5.45
CA PRO A 31 13.14 -31.78 4.38
C PRO A 31 12.06 -30.75 4.78
N LEU A 32 11.60 -30.76 6.03
CA LEU A 32 10.60 -29.80 6.53
C LEU A 32 11.23 -28.43 6.80
N GLN A 33 12.49 -28.39 7.24
CA GLN A 33 13.24 -27.15 7.38
C GLN A 33 13.48 -26.50 6.02
N VAL A 34 13.92 -27.26 5.01
CA VAL A 34 14.08 -26.77 3.63
C VAL A 34 12.74 -26.29 3.04
N ALA A 35 11.64 -26.97 3.34
CA ALA A 35 10.30 -26.52 2.92
C ALA A 35 9.91 -25.20 3.59
N PHE A 36 10.13 -25.04 4.91
CA PHE A 36 9.86 -23.79 5.62
C PHE A 36 10.73 -22.64 5.09
N GLU A 37 12.02 -22.89 4.89
CA GLU A 37 12.96 -21.91 4.33
C GLU A 37 12.54 -21.48 2.92
N ASN A 38 12.16 -22.41 2.05
CA ASN A 38 11.74 -22.10 0.68
C ASN A 38 10.35 -21.44 0.59
N ILE A 39 9.39 -21.84 1.42
CA ILE A 39 8.01 -21.34 1.36
C ILE A 39 7.88 -19.98 2.06
N PHE A 40 8.57 -19.76 3.17
CA PHE A 40 8.37 -18.58 4.02
C PHE A 40 9.60 -17.69 4.10
N ALA A 41 10.78 -18.22 4.46
CA ALA A 41 11.95 -17.39 4.72
C ALA A 41 12.52 -16.74 3.44
N SER A 42 12.72 -17.52 2.38
CA SER A 42 13.31 -17.04 1.12
C SER A 42 12.45 -15.97 0.43
N PRO A 43 11.11 -16.11 0.32
CA PRO A 43 10.27 -15.04 -0.22
C PRO A 43 10.30 -13.76 0.62
N ILE A 44 10.36 -13.86 1.96
CA ILE A 44 10.44 -12.69 2.84
C ILE A 44 11.76 -11.94 2.62
N GLU A 45 12.90 -12.64 2.63
CA GLU A 45 14.20 -11.99 2.40
C GLU A 45 14.30 -11.39 1.00
N LYS A 46 13.80 -12.08 -0.04
CA LYS A 46 13.72 -11.52 -1.39
C LYS A 46 12.88 -10.24 -1.45
N ARG A 47 11.73 -10.21 -0.78
CA ARG A 47 10.86 -9.02 -0.73
C ARG A 47 11.52 -7.88 0.03
N LYS A 48 12.18 -8.17 1.15
CA LYS A 48 12.94 -7.18 1.91
C LYS A 48 14.05 -6.57 1.07
N GLN A 49 14.84 -7.40 0.39
CA GLN A 49 15.92 -6.94 -0.48
C GLN A 49 15.38 -6.07 -1.63
N ALA A 50 14.37 -6.56 -2.35
CA ALA A 50 13.74 -5.79 -3.43
C ALA A 50 13.13 -4.47 -2.93
N TRP A 51 12.55 -4.45 -1.73
CA TRP A 51 12.02 -3.23 -1.14
C TRP A 51 13.13 -2.22 -0.78
N LEU A 52 14.24 -2.67 -0.20
CA LEU A 52 15.39 -1.80 0.12
C LEU A 52 16.00 -1.19 -1.14
N GLU A 53 16.13 -1.97 -2.22
CA GLU A 53 16.59 -1.47 -3.52
C GLU A 53 15.69 -0.34 -4.03
N ARG A 54 14.36 -0.51 -3.94
CA ARG A 54 13.39 0.51 -4.37
C ARG A 54 13.38 1.75 -3.49
N LEU A 55 13.64 1.61 -2.20
CA LEU A 55 13.83 2.75 -1.31
C LEU A 55 15.11 3.50 -1.69
N ALA A 56 16.22 2.79 -1.92
CA ALA A 56 17.47 3.42 -2.36
C ALA A 56 17.28 4.21 -3.66
N GLU A 57 16.59 3.63 -4.65
CA GLU A 57 16.22 4.34 -5.90
C GLU A 57 15.39 5.60 -5.62
N ALA A 58 14.39 5.51 -4.74
CA ALA A 58 13.55 6.65 -4.37
C ALA A 58 14.36 7.76 -3.67
N PHE A 59 15.30 7.39 -2.80
CA PHE A 59 16.18 8.35 -2.13
C PHE A 59 17.12 9.05 -3.11
N THR A 60 17.73 8.31 -4.04
CA THR A 60 18.57 8.90 -5.09
C THR A 60 17.77 9.92 -5.91
N GLU A 61 16.56 9.57 -6.35
CA GLU A 61 15.68 10.48 -7.08
C GLU A 61 15.31 11.73 -6.24
N LEU A 62 15.10 11.56 -4.93
CA LEU A 62 14.76 12.66 -4.03
C LEU A 62 15.91 13.65 -3.88
N GLN A 63 17.14 13.15 -3.73
CA GLN A 63 18.35 13.97 -3.62
C GLN A 63 18.62 14.75 -4.91
N GLU A 64 18.38 14.14 -6.07
CA GLU A 64 18.49 14.82 -7.37
C GLU A 64 17.49 15.97 -7.51
N ARG A 65 16.31 15.85 -6.89
CA ARG A 65 15.23 16.84 -6.98
C ARG A 65 15.30 17.93 -5.92
N VAL A 66 15.76 17.61 -4.71
CA VAL A 66 15.81 18.55 -3.58
C VAL A 66 17.14 18.37 -2.85
N ALA A 67 18.08 19.27 -3.11
CA ALA A 67 19.45 19.20 -2.57
C ALA A 67 19.51 19.21 -1.03
N GLU A 68 18.49 19.75 -0.37
CA GLU A 68 18.39 19.88 1.09
C GLU A 68 17.98 18.56 1.77
N LEU A 69 17.44 17.58 1.03
CA LEU A 69 17.02 16.28 1.56
C LEU A 69 18.19 15.28 1.57
N THR A 70 19.19 15.55 2.39
CA THR A 70 20.32 14.63 2.59
C THR A 70 19.91 13.41 3.44
N PRO A 71 20.66 12.29 3.39
CA PRO A 71 20.36 11.12 4.22
C PRO A 71 20.37 11.45 5.72
N GLU A 72 21.24 12.36 6.15
CA GLU A 72 21.33 12.82 7.54
C GLU A 72 20.10 13.64 7.94
N ALA A 73 19.64 14.54 7.06
CA ALA A 73 18.44 15.34 7.29
C ALA A 73 17.19 14.45 7.39
N LEU A 74 17.07 13.45 6.51
CA LEU A 74 15.97 12.49 6.52
C LEU A 74 16.02 11.56 7.74
N ALA A 75 17.20 11.11 8.15
CA ALA A 75 17.38 10.29 9.35
C ALA A 75 17.05 11.07 10.64
N ALA A 76 17.27 12.38 10.65
CA ALA A 76 16.90 13.26 11.77
C ALA A 76 15.40 13.61 11.81
N ASN A 77 14.66 13.34 10.72
CA ASN A 77 13.22 13.56 10.65
C ASN A 77 12.45 12.33 11.15
N GLU A 78 12.06 12.33 12.43
CA GLU A 78 11.38 11.20 13.07
C GLU A 78 10.04 10.82 12.39
N ALA A 79 9.31 11.80 11.86
CA ALA A 79 8.07 11.57 11.14
C ALA A 79 8.33 10.79 9.84
N PHE A 80 9.34 11.23 9.09
CA PHE A 80 9.78 10.55 7.87
C PHE A 80 10.26 9.13 8.14
N VAL A 81 11.06 8.93 9.20
CA VAL A 81 11.52 7.60 9.63
C VAL A 81 10.32 6.71 9.97
N THR A 82 9.35 7.24 10.71
CA THR A 82 8.13 6.51 11.08
C THR A 82 7.33 6.09 9.85
N VAL A 83 7.09 7.00 8.90
CA VAL A 83 6.43 6.67 7.62
C VAL A 83 7.17 5.58 6.88
N THR A 84 8.49 5.70 6.76
CA THR A 84 9.34 4.74 6.06
C THR A 84 9.25 3.36 6.70
N MET A 85 9.26 3.28 8.03
CA MET A 85 9.13 2.03 8.77
C MET A 85 7.75 1.39 8.59
N HIS A 86 6.67 2.17 8.70
CA HIS A 86 5.31 1.68 8.46
C HIS A 86 5.12 1.19 7.02
N ALA A 87 5.59 1.97 6.04
CA ALA A 87 5.53 1.59 4.64
C ALA A 87 6.30 0.30 4.36
N SER A 88 7.47 0.13 4.97
CA SER A 88 8.30 -1.08 4.86
C SER A 88 7.60 -2.32 5.39
N GLN A 89 6.94 -2.21 6.55
CA GLN A 89 6.18 -3.33 7.13
C GLN A 89 5.04 -3.77 6.19
N ILE A 90 4.33 -2.82 5.58
CA ILE A 90 3.27 -3.10 4.62
C ILE A 90 3.85 -3.73 3.35
N ALA A 91 4.95 -3.20 2.82
CA ALA A 91 5.57 -3.65 1.58
C ALA A 91 6.10 -5.09 1.69
N ILE A 92 6.82 -5.43 2.76
CA ILE A 92 7.44 -6.75 2.96
C ILE A 92 6.38 -7.87 3.00
N ARG A 93 5.21 -7.59 3.59
CA ARG A 93 4.10 -8.56 3.64
C ARG A 93 3.19 -8.55 2.40
N ASN A 94 3.49 -7.72 1.40
CA ASN A 94 2.71 -7.62 0.17
C ASN A 94 3.44 -8.20 -1.04
N HIS A 95 2.68 -8.71 -2.00
CA HIS A 95 3.22 -9.20 -3.28
C HIS A 95 2.67 -8.40 -4.47
N ARG A 96 1.72 -7.49 -4.24
CA ARG A 96 1.08 -6.70 -5.29
C ARG A 96 1.95 -5.49 -5.64
N LYS A 97 2.43 -5.43 -6.88
CA LYS A 97 3.33 -4.37 -7.35
C LYS A 97 2.71 -2.98 -7.17
N GLU A 98 1.42 -2.83 -7.46
CA GLU A 98 0.68 -1.57 -7.36
C GLU A 98 0.71 -1.00 -5.94
N LYS A 99 0.63 -1.87 -4.93
CA LYS A 99 0.72 -1.46 -3.51
C LYS A 99 2.15 -1.09 -3.15
N ILE A 100 3.14 -1.85 -3.62
CA ILE A 100 4.55 -1.54 -3.39
C ILE A 100 4.93 -0.20 -4.05
N ASP A 101 4.45 0.07 -5.25
CA ASP A 101 4.63 1.33 -5.97
C ASP A 101 3.99 2.50 -5.20
N ALA A 102 2.75 2.32 -4.73
CA ALA A 102 2.05 3.30 -3.89
C ALA A 102 2.81 3.61 -2.59
N LEU A 103 3.36 2.59 -1.91
CA LEU A 103 4.13 2.76 -0.68
C LEU A 103 5.47 3.47 -0.93
N ARG A 104 6.17 3.13 -2.01
CA ARG A 104 7.40 3.85 -2.42
C ARG A 104 7.11 5.33 -2.61
N ASN A 105 6.05 5.66 -3.35
CA ASN A 105 5.66 7.04 -3.62
C ASN A 105 5.20 7.75 -2.33
N ALA A 106 4.50 7.05 -1.44
CA ALA A 106 4.13 7.58 -0.12
C ALA A 106 5.36 7.96 0.71
N VAL A 107 6.40 7.12 0.74
CA VAL A 107 7.67 7.45 1.39
C VAL A 107 8.30 8.67 0.74
N PHE A 108 8.39 8.71 -0.58
CA PHE A 108 8.95 9.86 -1.30
C PHE A 108 8.21 11.15 -0.97
N ASN A 109 6.87 11.14 -1.08
CA ASN A 109 6.04 12.31 -0.83
C ASN A 109 6.07 12.73 0.64
N ALA A 110 6.22 11.80 1.59
CA ALA A 110 6.39 12.15 3.00
C ALA A 110 7.68 12.93 3.26
N ALA A 111 8.76 12.67 2.49
CA ALA A 111 10.00 13.43 2.61
C ALA A 111 9.84 14.89 2.15
N LEU A 112 8.90 15.17 1.25
CA LEU A 112 8.60 16.51 0.74
C LEU A 112 7.61 17.29 1.64
N LEU A 113 6.94 16.60 2.56
CA LEU A 113 5.92 17.18 3.42
C LEU A 113 6.50 17.48 4.81
N ASN A 114 6.05 18.59 5.41
CA ASN A 114 6.42 18.94 6.77
C ASN A 114 5.66 18.08 7.80
N SER A 115 6.18 18.01 9.03
CA SER A 115 5.64 17.20 10.13
C SER A 115 4.22 17.57 10.60
N GLN A 116 3.63 18.65 10.08
CA GLN A 116 2.25 19.03 10.39
C GLN A 116 1.21 18.06 9.80
N HIS A 117 1.64 17.13 8.95
CA HIS A 117 0.77 16.18 8.25
C HIS A 117 0.92 14.72 8.72
N ASP A 118 1.65 14.48 9.80
CA ASP A 118 2.01 13.13 10.28
C ASP A 118 0.78 12.22 10.45
N ASP A 119 -0.27 12.71 11.11
CA ASP A 119 -1.50 11.95 11.30
C ASP A 119 -2.18 11.58 9.97
N GLU A 120 -2.22 12.51 9.01
CA GLU A 120 -2.82 12.25 7.70
C GLU A 120 -1.99 11.23 6.90
N GLN A 121 -0.66 11.32 6.96
CA GLN A 121 0.24 10.35 6.34
C GLN A 121 0.02 8.95 6.92
N MET A 122 -0.12 8.81 8.25
CA MET A 122 -0.41 7.52 8.89
C MET A 122 -1.79 6.98 8.51
N ILE A 123 -2.81 7.84 8.45
CA ILE A 123 -4.14 7.48 7.97
C ILE A 123 -4.07 6.96 6.52
N PHE A 124 -3.27 7.60 5.67
CA PHE A 124 -3.10 7.19 4.27
C PHE A 124 -2.30 5.89 4.15
N LEU A 125 -1.25 5.66 4.94
CA LEU A 125 -0.55 4.37 4.95
C LEU A 125 -1.47 3.22 5.35
N ARG A 126 -2.32 3.42 6.38
CA ARG A 126 -3.37 2.46 6.75
C ARG A 126 -4.29 2.18 5.56
N LEU A 127 -4.70 3.23 4.84
CA LEU A 127 -5.57 3.08 3.69
C LEU A 127 -4.90 2.28 2.56
N ILE A 128 -3.61 2.53 2.26
CA ILE A 128 -2.86 1.72 1.30
C ILE A 128 -2.85 0.26 1.73
N ASP A 129 -2.61 -0.04 3.00
CA ASP A 129 -2.58 -1.40 3.52
C ASP A 129 -3.93 -2.13 3.41
N GLN A 130 -5.04 -1.43 3.62
CA GLN A 130 -6.38 -2.01 3.57
C GLN A 130 -6.92 -2.17 2.14
N LEU A 131 -6.67 -1.19 1.27
CA LEU A 131 -7.20 -1.21 -0.09
C LEU A 131 -6.52 -2.27 -0.97
N THR A 132 -7.31 -2.94 -1.80
CA THR A 132 -6.78 -3.84 -2.84
C THR A 132 -6.29 -3.04 -4.05
N PRO A 133 -5.48 -3.63 -4.95
CA PRO A 133 -5.09 -2.96 -6.20
C PRO A 133 -6.30 -2.48 -7.02
N LEU A 134 -7.41 -3.22 -7.01
CA LEU A 134 -8.65 -2.82 -7.70
C LEU A 134 -9.26 -1.54 -7.11
N HIS A 135 -9.20 -1.37 -5.78
CA HIS A 135 -9.66 -0.12 -5.16
C HIS A 135 -8.82 1.07 -5.62
N LEU A 136 -7.48 0.91 -5.65
CA LEU A 136 -6.58 1.96 -6.10
C LEU A 136 -6.80 2.30 -7.59
N ALA A 137 -7.02 1.28 -8.42
CA ALA A 137 -7.32 1.46 -9.84
C ALA A 137 -8.65 2.18 -10.07
N VAL A 138 -9.72 1.76 -9.39
CA VAL A 138 -11.03 2.42 -9.45
C VAL A 138 -10.93 3.85 -8.92
N LEU A 139 -10.25 4.08 -7.81
CA LEU A 139 -10.07 5.41 -7.24
C LEU A 139 -9.32 6.35 -8.20
N SER A 140 -8.23 5.86 -8.81
CA SER A 140 -7.47 6.60 -9.83
C SER A 140 -8.31 6.92 -11.06
N LEU A 141 -9.11 5.95 -11.53
CA LEU A 141 -10.06 6.15 -12.63
C LEU A 141 -11.09 7.23 -12.28
N LEU A 142 -11.68 7.17 -11.08
CA LEU A 142 -12.71 8.11 -10.65
C LEU A 142 -12.20 9.53 -10.44
N ARG A 143 -10.90 9.74 -10.22
CA ARG A 143 -10.31 11.09 -10.11
C ARG A 143 -10.39 11.84 -11.42
N ASP A 144 -10.01 11.16 -12.50
CA ASP A 144 -9.86 11.73 -13.83
C ASP A 144 -10.09 10.63 -14.88
N PRO A 145 -11.35 10.29 -15.21
CA PRO A 145 -11.63 9.19 -16.13
C PRO A 145 -11.04 9.41 -17.52
N GLY A 146 -11.05 10.66 -18.00
CA GLY A 146 -10.49 11.04 -19.30
C GLY A 146 -8.98 10.84 -19.35
N GLY A 147 -8.23 11.47 -18.45
CA GLY A 147 -6.78 11.29 -18.44
C GLY A 147 -6.35 9.88 -18.04
N TRP A 148 -7.17 9.14 -17.26
CA TRP A 148 -6.93 7.72 -17.00
C TRP A 148 -7.02 6.91 -18.29
N MET A 149 -8.04 7.15 -19.12
CA MET A 149 -8.17 6.52 -20.44
C MET A 149 -6.96 6.84 -21.34
N ASP A 150 -6.53 8.09 -21.39
CA ASP A 150 -5.37 8.51 -22.19
C ASP A 150 -4.09 7.81 -21.75
N ARG A 151 -3.80 7.81 -20.43
CA ARG A 151 -2.61 7.14 -19.86
C ARG A 151 -2.58 5.63 -20.09
N ASN A 152 -3.74 5.01 -20.24
CA ASN A 152 -3.87 3.56 -20.47
C ASN A 152 -4.14 3.19 -21.94
N GLY A 153 -4.11 4.17 -22.87
CA GLY A 153 -4.37 3.93 -24.29
C GLY A 153 -5.79 3.44 -24.60
N ILE A 154 -6.76 3.72 -23.73
CA ILE A 154 -8.16 3.32 -23.89
C ILE A 154 -8.93 4.44 -24.58
N LYS A 155 -9.58 4.14 -25.70
CA LYS A 155 -10.41 5.12 -26.41
C LYS A 155 -11.72 5.35 -25.68
N ASN A 156 -12.09 6.62 -25.50
CA ASN A 156 -13.45 6.99 -25.11
C ASN A 156 -14.40 6.78 -26.30
N PRO A 157 -15.42 5.92 -26.19
CA PRO A 157 -16.34 5.65 -27.29
C PRO A 157 -17.33 6.80 -27.57
N GLY A 158 -17.30 7.88 -26.78
CA GLY A 158 -18.17 9.03 -26.94
C GLY A 158 -19.60 8.73 -26.48
N TRP A 159 -19.76 8.16 -25.28
CA TRP A 159 -21.08 7.85 -24.71
C TRP A 159 -21.98 9.10 -24.71
N GLY A 160 -23.20 8.99 -25.26
CA GLY A 160 -24.18 10.07 -25.19
C GLY A 160 -24.84 10.15 -23.81
N MET A 161 -25.21 8.99 -23.25
CA MET A 161 -25.78 8.83 -21.91
C MET A 161 -25.42 7.45 -21.34
N GLY A 162 -25.46 7.32 -20.01
CA GLY A 162 -25.16 6.07 -19.30
C GLY A 162 -24.86 6.32 -17.84
N GLY A 163 -24.33 5.30 -17.14
CA GLY A 163 -23.90 5.40 -15.75
C GLY A 163 -22.38 5.28 -15.61
N VAL A 164 -21.84 5.64 -14.44
CA VAL A 164 -20.40 5.49 -14.15
C VAL A 164 -19.98 4.01 -14.19
N ALA A 165 -20.89 3.07 -13.90
CA ALA A 165 -20.65 1.63 -14.08
C ALA A 165 -20.15 1.28 -15.49
N THR A 166 -20.72 1.92 -16.53
CA THR A 166 -20.29 1.71 -17.93
C THR A 166 -18.84 2.14 -18.13
N VAL A 167 -18.41 3.23 -17.49
CA VAL A 167 -17.02 3.71 -17.56
C VAL A 167 -16.08 2.76 -16.82
N ILE A 168 -16.47 2.30 -15.63
CA ILE A 168 -15.70 1.33 -14.84
C ILE A 168 -15.50 0.03 -15.64
N GLU A 169 -16.55 -0.55 -16.19
CA GLU A 169 -16.48 -1.80 -16.95
C GLU A 169 -15.71 -1.64 -18.28
N HIS A 170 -15.77 -0.47 -18.90
CA HIS A 170 -14.98 -0.16 -20.10
C HIS A 170 -13.49 -0.09 -19.79
N CYS A 171 -13.13 0.68 -18.77
CA CYS A 171 -11.74 0.98 -18.39
C CYS A 171 -11.05 -0.16 -17.63
N LEU A 172 -11.81 -0.96 -16.88
CA LEU A 172 -11.28 -2.06 -16.06
C LEU A 172 -11.96 -3.36 -16.49
N PRO A 173 -11.44 -4.05 -17.54
CA PRO A 173 -12.07 -5.25 -18.09
C PRO A 173 -12.32 -6.37 -17.07
N ASP A 174 -11.46 -6.49 -16.06
CA ASP A 174 -11.59 -7.46 -14.96
C ASP A 174 -12.86 -7.26 -14.10
N LEU A 175 -13.49 -6.09 -14.19
CA LEU A 175 -14.73 -5.74 -13.50
C LEU A 175 -15.98 -5.87 -14.38
N ARG A 176 -15.85 -6.20 -15.68
CA ARG A 176 -17.00 -6.36 -16.59
C ARG A 176 -17.97 -7.42 -16.07
N GLY A 177 -19.24 -7.03 -15.95
CA GLY A 177 -20.30 -7.88 -15.39
C GLY A 177 -20.13 -8.24 -13.92
N ARG A 178 -19.14 -7.70 -13.19
CA ARG A 178 -18.91 -7.98 -11.76
C ARG A 178 -19.50 -6.90 -10.87
N ARG A 179 -20.80 -6.67 -11.03
CA ARG A 179 -21.53 -5.60 -10.34
C ARG A 179 -21.31 -5.57 -8.83
N ASP A 180 -21.50 -6.71 -8.18
CA ASP A 180 -21.36 -6.80 -6.73
C ASP A 180 -19.95 -6.40 -6.26
N THR A 181 -18.92 -6.69 -7.07
CA THR A 181 -17.53 -6.36 -6.76
C THR A 181 -17.27 -4.86 -6.88
N TYR A 182 -17.61 -4.21 -7.99
CA TYR A 182 -17.36 -2.78 -8.12
C TYR A 182 -18.29 -1.96 -7.23
N ASP A 183 -19.52 -2.40 -6.98
CA ASP A 183 -20.41 -1.74 -6.02
C ASP A 183 -19.84 -1.82 -4.59
N GLN A 184 -19.22 -2.94 -4.22
CA GLN A 184 -18.52 -3.05 -2.93
C GLN A 184 -17.30 -2.13 -2.86
N ILE A 185 -16.47 -2.10 -3.91
CA ILE A 185 -15.30 -1.21 -3.98
C ILE A 185 -15.74 0.26 -3.80
N ILE A 186 -16.81 0.69 -4.47
CA ILE A 186 -17.31 2.05 -4.33
C ILE A 186 -17.77 2.33 -2.90
N ARG A 187 -18.49 1.38 -2.27
CA ARG A 187 -18.90 1.52 -0.86
C ARG A 187 -17.70 1.65 0.08
N ASP A 188 -16.65 0.86 -0.13
CA ASP A 188 -15.43 0.91 0.68
C ASP A 188 -14.70 2.26 0.52
N LEU A 189 -14.60 2.75 -0.73
CA LEU A 189 -14.01 4.06 -1.02
C LEU A 189 -14.85 5.24 -0.48
N GLN A 190 -16.17 5.09 -0.46
CA GLN A 190 -17.08 6.05 0.17
C GLN A 190 -16.95 6.02 1.70
N ALA A 191 -16.84 4.84 2.31
CA ALA A 191 -16.66 4.70 3.75
C ALA A 191 -15.36 5.35 4.25
N GLU A 192 -14.30 5.27 3.46
CA GLU A 192 -13.01 5.94 3.74
C GLU A 192 -13.00 7.43 3.35
N GLY A 193 -14.11 7.95 2.80
CA GLY A 193 -14.31 9.35 2.46
C GLY A 193 -13.44 9.85 1.29
N VAL A 194 -12.89 8.95 0.48
CA VAL A 194 -12.03 9.29 -0.69
C VAL A 194 -12.82 9.43 -1.99
N VAL A 195 -14.09 8.97 -2.00
CA VAL A 195 -15.04 9.13 -3.11
C VAL A 195 -16.32 9.82 -2.60
N ALA A 196 -16.94 10.62 -3.46
CA ALA A 196 -18.18 11.34 -3.17
C ALA A 196 -19.29 10.40 -2.70
N GLN A 197 -20.08 10.85 -1.72
CA GLN A 197 -21.20 10.07 -1.19
C GLN A 197 -22.37 10.00 -2.18
N GLY A 198 -23.24 8.99 -2.00
CA GLY A 198 -24.48 8.83 -2.75
C GLY A 198 -24.44 7.75 -3.82
N GLN A 199 -25.56 7.58 -4.52
CA GLN A 199 -25.78 6.47 -5.46
C GLN A 199 -25.54 6.90 -6.92
N PHE A 200 -24.32 7.32 -7.27
CA PHE A 200 -24.04 7.83 -8.63
C PHE A 200 -23.69 6.74 -9.65
N VAL A 201 -23.30 5.54 -9.21
CA VAL A 201 -22.70 4.50 -10.09
C VAL A 201 -23.64 4.08 -11.21
N HIS A 202 -24.92 3.90 -10.88
CA HIS A 202 -25.97 3.38 -11.78
C HIS A 202 -26.95 4.44 -12.25
N VAL A 203 -26.78 5.70 -11.84
CA VAL A 203 -27.67 6.79 -12.25
C VAL A 203 -27.38 7.15 -13.69
N VAL A 204 -28.43 7.21 -14.50
CA VAL A 204 -28.32 7.65 -15.89
C VAL A 204 -28.00 9.14 -15.91
N MET A 205 -26.95 9.50 -16.63
CA MET A 205 -26.49 10.86 -16.83
C MET A 205 -25.96 11.04 -18.24
N THR A 206 -25.62 12.28 -18.60
CA THR A 206 -24.98 12.59 -19.88
C THR A 206 -23.58 11.97 -19.95
N GLY A 207 -23.05 11.81 -21.16
CA GLY A 207 -21.67 11.36 -21.38
C GLY A 207 -20.63 12.13 -20.57
N HIS A 208 -20.77 13.46 -20.49
CA HIS A 208 -19.91 14.30 -19.68
C HIS A 208 -20.02 13.98 -18.18
N GLY A 209 -21.25 13.74 -17.69
CA GLY A 209 -21.46 13.31 -16.31
C GLY A 209 -20.79 11.98 -15.99
N MET A 210 -20.80 11.02 -16.92
CA MET A 210 -20.21 9.69 -16.73
C MET A 210 -18.70 9.76 -16.46
N VAL A 211 -18.01 10.70 -17.10
CA VAL A 211 -16.55 10.89 -17.02
C VAL A 211 -16.13 12.04 -16.10
N SER A 212 -17.05 12.59 -15.32
CA SER A 212 -16.73 13.62 -14.32
C SER A 212 -16.03 13.01 -13.09
N SER A 213 -15.17 13.80 -12.46
CA SER A 213 -14.46 13.40 -11.24
C SER A 213 -15.44 13.04 -10.12
N ARG A 214 -15.15 11.96 -9.40
CA ARG A 214 -15.93 11.48 -8.24
C ARG A 214 -15.12 11.43 -6.96
N THR A 215 -13.87 11.87 -6.96
CA THR A 215 -13.02 11.91 -5.77
C THR A 215 -13.34 13.14 -4.91
N THR A 216 -13.17 12.99 -3.60
CA THR A 216 -13.21 14.12 -2.66
C THR A 216 -11.86 14.82 -2.60
N ASP A 217 -11.76 15.95 -1.90
CA ASP A 217 -10.46 16.59 -1.63
C ASP A 217 -9.51 15.66 -0.87
N ARG A 218 -10.04 14.89 0.09
CA ARG A 218 -9.28 13.85 0.79
C ARG A 218 -8.80 12.76 -0.18
N GLY A 219 -9.66 12.32 -1.10
CA GLY A 219 -9.29 11.38 -2.15
C GLY A 219 -8.19 11.92 -3.06
N ASN A 220 -8.26 13.19 -3.44
CA ASN A 220 -7.24 13.83 -4.26
C ASN A 220 -5.89 13.95 -3.53
N ARG A 221 -5.89 14.31 -2.24
CA ARG A 221 -4.67 14.29 -1.40
C ARG A 221 -4.10 12.89 -1.26
N PHE A 222 -4.95 11.90 -1.01
CA PHE A 222 -4.52 10.50 -0.92
C PHE A 222 -3.89 10.02 -2.23
N ILE A 223 -4.52 10.29 -3.37
CA ILE A 223 -3.96 9.91 -4.67
C ILE A 223 -2.63 10.63 -4.89
N GLY A 224 -2.56 11.93 -4.60
CA GLY A 224 -1.30 12.71 -4.67
C GLY A 224 -0.18 12.08 -3.85
N PHE A 225 -0.50 11.64 -2.62
CA PHE A 225 0.44 10.99 -1.71
C PHE A 225 0.98 9.66 -2.26
N ILE A 226 0.21 8.91 -3.04
CA ILE A 226 0.62 7.58 -3.56
C ILE A 226 1.07 7.60 -5.03
N THR A 227 0.95 8.73 -5.72
CA THR A 227 1.45 8.91 -7.09
C THR A 227 2.89 9.39 -7.08
N ALA A 228 3.65 9.02 -8.10
CA ALA A 228 4.99 9.55 -8.30
C ALA A 228 4.90 11.09 -8.36
N PRO A 229 5.79 11.81 -7.66
CA PRO A 229 5.74 13.27 -7.65
C PRO A 229 6.06 13.81 -9.04
N ALA A 230 5.26 14.78 -9.49
CA ALA A 230 5.41 15.44 -10.79
C ALA A 230 6.71 16.23 -10.88
#